data_AF-A0A180G3G7-F1
#
_entry.id   AF-A0A180G3G7-F1
#
_cell.length_a   1.000
_cell.length_b   1.000
_cell.length_c   1.000
_cell.angle_alpha   90.00
_cell.angle_beta   90.00
_cell.angle_gamma   90.00
#
_symmetry.space_group_name_H-M   'P 1'
#
loop_
_entity.id
_entity.type
_entity.pdbx_description
1 polymer ?
#
loop_
_entity_poly.entity_id
_entity_poly.type
_entity_poly.pdbx_seq_one_letter_code
_entity_poly.pdbx_strand_id
1 'polypeptide(L)'
;MSLMSEQSPQETEETGETVVNGMQEYALWKLPEDLDEFHTFIDHGCKLDRQQYPIYPNGQTTYVRPPGADIRNFGTVGFTKRTGTENRMNPIWKTNRAYCLGALVCNIPTCMWVGSPPTAAGGIKAYMQGNPKCMGSARKCPGKVLWLQCEGTATRFDYHRESGWAVLRHRGVHQHPWPEAKKPDKLAREDLKAEVAKNPLAGALKLKLGKVAIDQPIIKVTDIHQSFVNSDRLRYYRRVMLRELGIAPDKLGAGVGNKFILDMFRLNAQGLHVILVSFREDKEHFAFQTPWMGKRLLARDSDNQVYQGGFISDVTYRFFENGYLLTTSMFCEQIERWIPVQLTWIRGLSIKYYQIHFTALFQQFAKSSITRTERKLYARQIVDFLKAQAEGFKLAYMDVFGKSEEEAQSMLKGCRQHFRANVIGVRRNRAIIPADRE
;
A
#
# COMPACT_ATOMS: atom_id res chain seq x y z
N MET A 1 -18.67 80.91 -38.52
CA MET A 1 -18.40 81.60 -37.23
C MET A 1 -19.14 80.83 -36.15
N SER A 2 -18.68 80.90 -34.90
CA SER A 2 -19.09 80.04 -33.77
C SER A 2 -18.76 78.54 -33.87
N LEU A 3 -18.63 77.95 -32.68
CA LEU A 3 -18.23 76.58 -32.32
C LEU A 3 -19.15 76.10 -31.19
N MET A 4 -18.96 74.86 -30.71
CA MET A 4 -19.48 74.28 -29.45
C MET A 4 -20.97 73.85 -29.56
N SER A 5 -21.35 72.55 -29.60
CA SER A 5 -21.24 71.44 -28.61
C SER A 5 -22.38 71.47 -27.57
N GLU A 6 -23.03 70.37 -27.13
CA GLU A 6 -22.92 68.91 -27.35
C GLU A 6 -24.35 68.32 -27.60
N GLN A 7 -24.76 67.02 -27.50
CA GLN A 7 -24.13 65.72 -27.18
C GLN A 7 -25.02 64.55 -27.71
N SER A 8 -24.44 63.36 -27.96
CA SER A 8 -25.13 62.05 -28.16
C SER A 8 -26.02 61.91 -29.43
N PRO A 9 -26.28 60.69 -29.97
CA PRO A 9 -26.36 59.40 -29.27
C PRO A 9 -25.43 58.25 -29.76
N GLN A 10 -25.54 57.15 -29.03
CA GLN A 10 -24.98 55.79 -29.17
C GLN A 10 -24.60 55.30 -30.58
N GLU A 11 -23.43 54.66 -30.68
CA GLU A 11 -23.11 53.62 -31.67
C GLU A 11 -22.57 52.35 -30.97
N THR A 12 -22.60 51.21 -31.66
CA THR A 12 -22.40 49.86 -31.08
C THR A 12 -20.96 49.35 -31.16
N GLU A 13 -20.54 48.57 -30.16
CA GLU A 13 -19.22 47.94 -30.11
C GLU A 13 -19.08 46.76 -31.10
N GLU A 14 -18.25 46.93 -32.14
CA GLU A 14 -17.53 45.81 -32.79
C GLU A 14 -16.01 46.03 -32.66
N THR A 15 -15.44 45.57 -31.55
CA THR A 15 -13.99 45.64 -31.30
C THR A 15 -13.28 44.39 -31.83
N GLY A 16 -12.71 44.50 -33.04
CA GLY A 16 -11.91 43.42 -33.63
C GLY A 16 -10.57 43.22 -32.92
N GLU A 17 -10.39 42.08 -32.26
CA GLU A 17 -9.09 41.69 -31.69
C GLU A 17 -8.20 40.96 -32.70
N THR A 18 -6.92 41.38 -32.76
CA THR A 18 -5.91 40.81 -33.65
C THR A 18 -5.50 39.39 -33.25
N VAL A 19 -5.86 38.39 -34.06
CA VAL A 19 -5.50 36.98 -33.82
C VAL A 19 -4.00 36.72 -34.09
N VAL A 20 -3.17 36.91 -33.08
CA VAL A 20 -1.77 36.45 -33.08
C VAL A 20 -1.71 35.03 -32.52
N ASN A 21 -2.01 34.03 -33.36
CA ASN A 21 -2.00 32.61 -32.94
C ASN A 21 -1.01 31.79 -33.77
N GLY A 22 0.27 31.90 -33.43
CA GLY A 22 1.34 31.02 -33.90
C GLY A 22 1.29 29.61 -33.29
N MET A 23 0.09 29.03 -33.14
CA MET A 23 -0.09 27.66 -32.67
C MET A 23 0.02 26.68 -33.85
N GLN A 24 1.22 26.12 -34.03
CA GLN A 24 1.46 25.08 -35.02
C GLN A 24 0.48 23.91 -34.81
N GLU A 25 -0.28 23.55 -35.85
CA GLU A 25 -1.42 22.63 -35.74
C GLU A 25 -0.94 21.20 -35.48
N TYR A 26 -0.90 20.81 -34.19
CA TYR A 26 -0.35 19.52 -33.75
C TYR A 26 -1.25 18.33 -34.10
N ALA A 27 -1.20 17.91 -35.37
CA ALA A 27 -1.91 16.78 -35.97
C ALA A 27 -2.32 15.70 -34.95
N LEU A 28 -3.63 15.53 -34.81
CA LEU A 28 -4.21 14.54 -33.91
C LEU A 28 -3.85 13.14 -34.41
N TRP A 29 -3.02 12.42 -33.65
CA TRP A 29 -2.70 11.02 -33.95
C TRP A 29 -3.99 10.20 -34.11
N LYS A 30 -4.31 9.83 -35.34
CA LYS A 30 -5.30 8.79 -35.64
C LYS A 30 -4.76 7.41 -35.24
N LEU A 31 -5.64 6.41 -35.15
CA LEU A 31 -5.17 5.02 -35.17
C LEU A 31 -4.63 4.72 -36.59
N PRO A 32 -3.69 3.77 -36.74
CA PRO A 32 -3.36 3.22 -38.05
C PRO A 32 -4.62 2.63 -38.72
N GLU A 33 -4.79 2.92 -40.01
CA GLU A 33 -5.88 2.38 -40.85
C GLU A 33 -5.26 1.39 -41.84
N ASP A 34 -4.21 1.82 -42.56
CA ASP A 34 -3.16 0.94 -43.10
C ASP A 34 -2.04 0.74 -42.05
N LEU A 35 -1.35 -0.41 -42.08
CA LEU A 35 -0.18 -0.73 -41.26
C LEU A 35 1.14 -0.60 -42.02
N ASP A 36 1.12 -0.72 -43.35
CA ASP A 36 2.33 -0.78 -44.19
C ASP A 36 2.85 0.62 -44.59
N GLU A 37 2.02 1.66 -44.47
CA GLU A 37 2.45 3.07 -44.51
C GLU A 37 3.50 3.41 -43.42
N PHE A 38 3.47 2.68 -42.29
CA PHE A 38 4.29 2.97 -41.13
C PHE A 38 5.65 2.29 -41.22
N HIS A 39 6.70 3.11 -41.24
CA HIS A 39 8.09 2.68 -41.17
C HIS A 39 8.77 3.23 -39.91
N THR A 40 9.90 2.62 -39.52
CA THR A 40 10.73 3.11 -38.41
C THR A 40 11.60 4.28 -38.88
N PHE A 41 11.44 5.43 -38.22
CA PHE A 41 12.23 6.65 -38.41
C PHE A 41 12.70 7.16 -37.05
N ILE A 42 14.01 7.17 -36.82
CA ILE A 42 14.62 7.69 -35.58
C ILE A 42 15.10 9.12 -35.83
N ASP A 43 14.51 10.08 -35.11
CA ASP A 43 14.87 11.49 -35.22
C ASP A 43 16.02 11.86 -34.26
N HIS A 44 16.64 13.02 -34.52
CA HIS A 44 17.78 13.54 -33.78
C HIS A 44 17.52 13.66 -32.27
N GLY A 45 18.58 13.47 -31.46
CA GLY A 45 18.52 13.60 -30.00
C GLY A 45 17.91 12.39 -29.26
N CYS A 46 17.47 11.35 -29.97
CA CYS A 46 17.08 10.09 -29.34
C CYS A 46 18.24 9.43 -28.58
N LYS A 47 17.91 8.61 -27.57
CA LYS A 47 18.80 7.56 -27.07
C LYS A 47 18.17 6.20 -27.30
N LEU A 48 18.90 5.35 -28.02
CA LEU A 48 18.52 3.98 -28.31
C LEU A 48 19.09 3.03 -27.25
N ASP A 49 18.49 1.85 -27.10
CA ASP A 49 19.06 0.74 -26.33
C ASP A 49 19.75 -0.30 -27.25
N ARG A 50 20.22 -1.41 -26.67
CA ARG A 50 20.93 -2.49 -27.42
C ARG A 50 20.06 -3.27 -28.42
N GLN A 51 18.77 -2.94 -28.56
CA GLN A 51 17.88 -3.44 -29.62
C GLN A 51 17.52 -2.34 -30.65
N GLN A 52 18.26 -1.23 -30.65
CA GLN A 52 17.96 -0.01 -31.44
C GLN A 52 16.59 0.60 -31.13
N TYR A 53 15.96 0.24 -30.01
CA TYR A 53 14.68 0.78 -29.60
C TYR A 53 14.87 2.16 -28.93
N PRO A 54 14.11 3.21 -29.31
CA PRO A 54 14.24 4.54 -28.73
C PRO A 54 13.64 4.60 -27.33
N ILE A 55 14.43 4.14 -26.34
CA ILE A 55 14.09 4.18 -24.92
C ILE A 55 14.03 5.63 -24.39
N TYR A 56 14.74 6.58 -25.01
CA TYR A 56 14.41 8.01 -24.91
C TYR A 56 14.14 8.53 -26.32
N PRO A 57 12.87 8.55 -26.78
CA PRO A 57 12.52 9.14 -28.07
C PRO A 57 12.60 10.67 -28.00
N ASN A 58 12.80 11.30 -29.15
CA ASN A 58 12.82 12.75 -29.34
C ASN A 58 12.32 13.12 -30.75
N GLY A 59 12.04 14.39 -31.00
CA GLY A 59 11.63 14.88 -32.33
C GLY A 59 10.37 14.20 -32.85
N GLN A 60 10.32 13.89 -34.15
CA GLN A 60 9.21 13.18 -34.82
C GLN A 60 9.44 11.66 -34.95
N THR A 61 10.13 11.06 -33.97
CA THR A 61 10.48 9.63 -33.99
C THR A 61 9.26 8.70 -34.08
N THR A 62 9.31 7.76 -35.02
CA THR A 62 8.36 6.64 -35.15
C THR A 62 9.14 5.33 -35.11
N TYR A 63 8.67 4.34 -34.34
CA TYR A 63 9.29 3.02 -34.29
C TYR A 63 8.24 1.93 -34.35
N VAL A 64 8.29 1.13 -35.42
CA VAL A 64 7.39 0.02 -35.68
C VAL A 64 7.97 -1.25 -35.11
N ARG A 65 7.11 -2.05 -34.47
CA ARG A 65 7.38 -3.41 -34.02
C ARG A 65 6.49 -4.37 -34.82
N PRO A 66 7.04 -5.08 -35.83
CA PRO A 66 6.31 -6.09 -36.58
C PRO A 66 5.73 -7.20 -35.69
N PRO A 67 4.75 -7.99 -36.22
CA PRO A 67 4.32 -9.24 -35.61
C PRO A 67 5.50 -10.13 -35.20
N GLY A 68 5.44 -10.72 -34.01
CA GLY A 68 6.49 -11.61 -33.48
C GLY A 68 7.82 -10.95 -33.09
N ALA A 69 8.08 -9.67 -33.44
CA ALA A 69 9.37 -9.03 -33.18
C ALA A 69 9.64 -8.79 -31.68
N ASP A 70 10.70 -9.40 -31.17
CA ASP A 70 11.04 -9.43 -29.74
C ASP A 70 11.75 -8.17 -29.23
N ILE A 71 11.09 -7.02 -29.35
CA ILE A 71 11.58 -5.74 -28.83
C ILE A 71 11.14 -5.60 -27.37
N ARG A 72 12.02 -6.02 -26.45
CA ARG A 72 11.73 -6.14 -25.02
C ARG A 72 11.25 -4.81 -24.45
N ASN A 73 11.99 -3.74 -24.66
CA ASN A 73 11.69 -2.40 -24.12
C ASN A 73 10.49 -1.69 -24.76
N PHE A 74 9.86 -2.27 -25.79
CA PHE A 74 8.65 -1.72 -26.39
C PHE A 74 7.55 -1.45 -25.34
N GLY A 75 6.84 -0.34 -25.52
CA GLY A 75 5.84 0.14 -24.57
C GLY A 75 6.40 0.89 -23.35
N THR A 76 7.71 1.14 -23.31
CA THR A 76 8.37 1.86 -22.19
C THR A 76 9.28 2.98 -22.69
N VAL A 77 9.55 3.96 -21.84
CA VAL A 77 10.56 5.01 -22.06
C VAL A 77 11.33 5.21 -20.76
N GLY A 78 12.61 5.59 -20.81
CA GLY A 78 13.46 5.82 -19.64
C GLY A 78 13.09 7.07 -18.84
N PHE A 79 12.50 8.07 -19.48
CA PHE A 79 12.22 9.37 -18.84
C PHE A 79 11.09 9.34 -17.79
N THR A 80 11.14 10.30 -16.88
CA THR A 80 10.13 10.54 -15.83
C THR A 80 8.83 11.03 -16.47
N LYS A 81 7.71 10.37 -16.19
CA LYS A 81 6.47 10.58 -16.94
C LYS A 81 5.19 10.45 -16.11
N ARG A 82 4.12 11.04 -16.63
CA ARG A 82 2.74 10.56 -16.41
C ARG A 82 2.33 9.66 -17.57
N THR A 83 1.42 8.73 -17.32
CA THR A 83 0.90 7.79 -18.32
C THR A 83 -0.61 7.87 -18.41
N GLY A 84 -1.13 8.07 -19.63
CA GLY A 84 -2.55 7.84 -19.95
C GLY A 84 -2.73 6.46 -20.59
N THR A 85 -3.90 5.84 -20.40
CA THR A 85 -4.31 4.65 -21.15
C THR A 85 -5.72 4.90 -21.70
N GLU A 86 -5.87 4.79 -23.01
CA GLU A 86 -7.16 4.91 -23.69
C GLU A 86 -7.64 3.52 -24.12
N ASN A 87 -8.54 2.95 -23.31
CA ASN A 87 -9.39 1.85 -23.72
C ASN A 87 -10.67 2.45 -24.32
N ARG A 88 -10.61 2.94 -25.57
CA ARG A 88 -11.82 3.28 -26.33
C ARG A 88 -12.61 2.00 -26.64
N MET A 89 -13.87 2.13 -27.06
CA MET A 89 -14.77 0.99 -27.35
C MET A 89 -14.38 0.12 -28.56
N ASN A 90 -13.20 0.31 -29.15
CA ASN A 90 -12.66 -0.57 -30.18
C ASN A 90 -11.84 -1.69 -29.49
N PRO A 91 -12.23 -2.97 -29.60
CA PRO A 91 -11.55 -4.07 -28.90
C PRO A 91 -10.20 -4.43 -29.53
N ILE A 92 -10.00 -4.13 -30.82
CA ILE A 92 -8.84 -4.52 -31.62
C ILE A 92 -7.59 -3.73 -31.21
N TRP A 93 -7.77 -2.46 -30.85
CA TRP A 93 -6.68 -1.57 -30.48
C TRP A 93 -6.47 -1.46 -28.96
N LYS A 94 -5.29 -0.98 -28.59
CA LYS A 94 -4.98 -0.45 -27.27
C LYS A 94 -4.03 0.73 -27.43
N THR A 95 -4.30 1.85 -26.77
CA THR A 95 -3.46 3.06 -26.84
C THR A 95 -2.93 3.42 -25.45
N ASN A 96 -1.60 3.45 -25.29
CA ASN A 96 -0.95 4.05 -24.12
C ASN A 96 -0.32 5.39 -24.53
N ARG A 97 -0.34 6.39 -23.65
CA ARG A 97 0.37 7.67 -23.85
C ARG A 97 1.33 7.91 -22.69
N ALA A 98 2.49 8.49 -22.97
CA ALA A 98 3.47 8.94 -21.99
C ALA A 98 3.81 10.41 -22.21
N TYR A 99 3.74 11.20 -21.14
CA TYR A 99 4.04 12.63 -21.13
C TYR A 99 5.22 12.88 -20.20
N CYS A 100 6.26 13.55 -20.68
CA CYS A 100 7.44 13.82 -19.86
C CYS A 100 7.10 14.80 -18.73
N LEU A 101 7.73 14.62 -17.57
CA LEU A 101 7.67 15.57 -16.44
C LEU A 101 8.91 16.47 -16.38
N GLY A 102 9.80 16.37 -17.38
CA GLY A 102 11.09 17.05 -17.40
C GLY A 102 12.05 16.55 -16.33
N ALA A 103 12.88 17.46 -15.81
CA ALA A 103 14.00 17.15 -14.94
C ALA A 103 14.09 18.10 -13.74
N LEU A 104 14.56 17.59 -12.61
CA LEU A 104 15.09 18.40 -11.53
C LEU A 104 16.58 18.65 -11.80
N VAL A 105 17.04 19.89 -11.70
CA VAL A 105 18.45 20.27 -11.92
C VAL A 105 18.97 21.11 -10.77
N CYS A 106 20.28 21.28 -10.67
CA CYS A 106 20.88 22.27 -9.79
C CYS A 106 20.90 23.66 -10.47
N ASN A 107 20.76 24.74 -9.71
CA ASN A 107 20.95 26.10 -10.23
C ASN A 107 22.44 26.51 -10.41
N ILE A 108 23.39 25.67 -9.98
CA ILE A 108 24.83 25.89 -10.14
C ILE A 108 25.28 25.17 -11.43
N PRO A 109 25.76 25.87 -12.48
CA PRO A 109 26.06 25.26 -13.78
C PRO A 109 27.08 24.12 -13.77
N THR A 110 28.05 24.15 -12.84
CA THR A 110 29.06 23.10 -12.67
C THR A 110 28.54 21.85 -11.95
N CYS A 111 27.30 21.87 -11.45
CA CYS A 111 26.71 20.74 -10.73
C CYS A 111 25.88 19.85 -11.68
N MET A 112 26.53 18.82 -12.22
CA MET A 112 25.97 17.82 -13.16
C MET A 112 24.85 16.92 -12.59
N TRP A 113 24.18 17.30 -11.49
CA TRP A 113 23.10 16.51 -10.91
C TRP A 113 21.77 16.74 -11.63
N VAL A 114 21.17 15.63 -12.10
CA VAL A 114 19.88 15.62 -12.79
C VAL A 114 18.94 14.58 -12.15
N GLY A 115 17.96 15.06 -11.39
CA GLY A 115 17.01 14.24 -10.64
C GLY A 115 15.69 14.02 -11.37
N SER A 116 15.12 12.82 -11.26
CA SER A 116 13.80 12.51 -11.82
C SER A 116 12.68 13.08 -10.92
N PRO A 117 11.75 13.93 -11.42
CA PRO A 117 10.67 14.52 -10.62
C PRO A 117 9.74 13.50 -9.91
N PRO A 118 8.98 13.91 -8.88
CA PRO A 118 7.89 13.12 -8.32
C PRO A 118 6.76 12.88 -9.33
N THR A 119 6.26 11.64 -9.43
CA THR A 119 5.23 11.27 -10.42
C THR A 119 3.79 11.39 -9.93
N ALA A 120 3.57 11.58 -8.63
CA ALA A 120 2.24 11.67 -8.02
C ALA A 120 1.48 12.94 -8.45
N ALA A 121 0.15 12.92 -8.40
CA ALA A 121 -0.68 14.11 -8.53
C ALA A 121 -0.30 15.15 -7.46
N GLY A 122 -0.13 16.41 -7.83
CA GLY A 122 0.39 17.48 -6.95
C GLY A 122 1.86 17.32 -6.49
N GLY A 123 2.47 16.14 -6.63
CA GLY A 123 3.71 15.77 -5.96
C GLY A 123 4.93 16.61 -6.31
N ILE A 124 4.99 17.17 -7.53
CA ILE A 124 6.07 18.10 -7.91
C ILE A 124 5.92 19.43 -7.15
N LYS A 125 4.71 20.01 -7.11
CA LYS A 125 4.43 21.26 -6.38
C LYS A 125 4.77 21.11 -4.90
N ALA A 126 4.29 20.05 -4.26
CA ALA A 126 4.59 19.75 -2.85
C ALA A 126 6.10 19.54 -2.59
N TYR A 127 6.81 18.86 -3.49
CA TYR A 127 8.25 18.66 -3.37
C TYR A 127 9.05 19.96 -3.51
N MET A 128 8.69 20.85 -4.44
CA MET A 128 9.35 22.15 -4.61
C MET A 128 9.03 23.12 -3.46
N GLN A 129 7.79 23.10 -2.95
CA GLN A 129 7.39 23.85 -1.74
C GLN A 129 8.23 23.44 -0.50
N GLY A 130 8.70 22.19 -0.45
CA GLY A 130 9.61 21.70 0.60
C GLY A 130 11.07 22.19 0.50
N ASN A 131 11.38 23.14 -0.38
CA ASN A 131 12.73 23.70 -0.61
C ASN A 131 13.83 22.61 -0.69
N PRO A 132 13.76 21.69 -1.66
CA PRO A 132 14.57 20.48 -1.67
C PRO A 132 16.05 20.81 -1.92
N LYS A 133 16.93 20.18 -1.13
CA LYS A 133 18.40 20.32 -1.27
C LYS A 133 18.91 19.55 -2.50
N CYS A 134 19.87 20.12 -3.21
CA CYS A 134 20.55 19.44 -4.31
C CYS A 134 21.21 18.13 -3.81
N MET A 135 21.06 17.04 -4.56
CA MET A 135 21.68 15.76 -4.24
C MET A 135 23.13 15.66 -4.76
N GLY A 136 23.56 16.60 -5.61
CA GLY A 136 24.92 16.69 -6.14
C GLY A 136 25.99 16.76 -5.06
N SER A 137 27.19 16.28 -5.39
CA SER A 137 28.32 16.13 -4.46
C SER A 137 27.92 15.41 -3.16
N ALA A 138 27.13 14.34 -3.27
CA ALA A 138 26.56 13.58 -2.15
C ALA A 138 25.83 14.46 -1.12
N ARG A 139 24.92 15.32 -1.60
CA ARG A 139 24.18 16.35 -0.82
C ARG A 139 25.02 17.48 -0.21
N LYS A 140 26.31 17.61 -0.58
CA LYS A 140 27.16 18.74 -0.16
C LYS A 140 27.08 19.95 -1.10
N CYS A 141 26.41 19.84 -2.24
CA CYS A 141 26.22 20.98 -3.14
C CYS A 141 25.30 22.04 -2.48
N PRO A 142 25.72 23.31 -2.38
CA PRO A 142 24.91 24.39 -1.79
C PRO A 142 23.80 24.90 -2.73
N GLY A 143 23.75 24.42 -3.98
CA GLY A 143 22.80 24.87 -4.98
C GLY A 143 21.35 24.49 -4.66
N LYS A 144 20.44 25.36 -5.11
CA LYS A 144 18.99 25.14 -5.07
C LYS A 144 18.59 24.18 -6.19
N VAL A 145 17.58 23.36 -5.93
CA VAL A 145 16.94 22.54 -6.96
C VAL A 145 15.98 23.40 -7.75
N LEU A 146 16.06 23.32 -9.08
CA LEU A 146 15.09 23.87 -10.02
C LEU A 146 14.34 22.73 -10.70
N TRP A 147 13.11 22.97 -11.14
CA TRP A 147 12.37 22.06 -12.00
C TRP A 147 12.33 22.64 -13.42
N LEU A 148 12.99 21.96 -14.36
CA LEU A 148 12.80 22.18 -15.79
C LEU A 148 11.59 21.35 -16.21
N GLN A 149 10.44 22.01 -16.32
CA GLN A 149 9.21 21.43 -16.87
C GLN A 149 9.42 21.10 -18.36
N CYS A 150 8.85 20.00 -18.84
CA CYS A 150 8.91 19.62 -20.25
C CYS A 150 7.50 19.71 -20.85
N GLU A 151 7.35 20.55 -21.85
CA GLU A 151 6.08 20.83 -22.53
C GLU A 151 6.18 20.51 -24.02
N GLY A 152 5.05 20.52 -24.74
CA GLY A 152 4.97 20.15 -26.16
C GLY A 152 5.25 18.67 -26.50
N THR A 153 5.97 17.94 -25.65
CA THR A 153 6.37 16.55 -25.90
C THR A 153 5.30 15.52 -25.54
N ALA A 154 5.20 14.48 -26.36
CA ALA A 154 4.40 13.30 -26.06
C ALA A 154 4.95 12.06 -26.76
N THR A 155 4.85 10.91 -26.10
CA THR A 155 4.97 9.59 -26.73
C THR A 155 3.62 8.89 -26.73
N ARG A 156 3.27 8.23 -27.83
CA ARG A 156 2.10 7.34 -27.95
C ARG A 156 2.57 5.95 -28.36
N PHE A 157 1.87 4.94 -27.86
CA PHE A 157 1.99 3.55 -28.25
C PHE A 157 0.63 3.03 -28.67
N ASP A 158 0.53 2.49 -29.87
CA ASP A 158 -0.64 1.78 -30.35
C ASP A 158 -0.30 0.31 -30.58
N TYR A 159 -1.12 -0.58 -30.06
CA TYR A 159 -0.97 -2.03 -30.18
C TYR A 159 -2.17 -2.60 -30.92
N HIS A 160 -1.93 -3.25 -32.05
CA HIS A 160 -2.92 -4.04 -32.77
C HIS A 160 -2.96 -5.43 -32.12
N ARG A 161 -4.09 -5.80 -31.49
CA ARG A 161 -4.14 -7.02 -30.66
C ARG A 161 -4.14 -8.31 -31.48
N GLU A 162 -4.68 -8.26 -32.69
CA GLU A 162 -4.93 -9.45 -33.51
C GLU A 162 -3.66 -9.92 -34.24
N SER A 163 -2.98 -9.01 -34.95
CA SER A 163 -1.69 -9.32 -35.60
C SER A 163 -0.48 -9.19 -34.67
N GLY A 164 -0.64 -8.59 -33.48
CA GLY A 164 0.47 -8.30 -32.57
C GLY A 164 1.41 -7.18 -33.03
N TRP A 165 1.16 -6.56 -34.19
CA TRP A 165 1.85 -5.37 -34.67
C TRP A 165 1.69 -4.21 -33.68
N ALA A 166 2.69 -3.34 -33.53
CA ALA A 166 2.58 -2.15 -32.69
C ALA A 166 3.49 -1.01 -33.16
N VAL A 167 3.15 0.24 -32.85
CA VAL A 167 3.96 1.42 -33.18
C VAL A 167 4.12 2.38 -32.00
N LEU A 168 5.35 2.86 -31.79
CA LEU A 168 5.68 4.05 -30.99
C LEU A 168 5.66 5.25 -31.93
N ARG A 169 4.98 6.34 -31.53
CA ARG A 169 5.05 7.65 -32.18
C ARG A 169 5.41 8.73 -31.17
N HIS A 170 6.34 9.61 -31.51
CA HIS A 170 6.78 10.74 -30.71
C HIS A 170 6.50 12.07 -31.41
N ARG A 171 6.36 13.15 -30.63
CA ARG A 171 6.33 14.52 -31.15
C ARG A 171 6.90 15.50 -30.12
N GLY A 172 7.45 16.62 -30.60
CA GLY A 172 8.09 17.66 -29.78
C GLY A 172 9.56 17.37 -29.46
N VAL A 173 10.24 18.32 -28.81
CA VAL A 173 11.69 18.24 -28.52
C VAL A 173 11.96 18.35 -27.01
N HIS A 174 12.74 17.42 -26.47
CA HIS A 174 13.15 17.39 -25.07
C HIS A 174 14.32 18.34 -24.79
N GLN A 175 14.03 19.62 -24.60
CA GLN A 175 15.02 20.65 -24.23
C GLN A 175 15.41 20.62 -22.74
N HIS A 176 15.74 19.43 -22.21
CA HIS A 176 16.25 19.28 -20.84
C HIS A 176 17.23 18.10 -20.74
N PRO A 177 18.19 18.12 -19.79
CA PRO A 177 19.03 16.95 -19.55
C PRO A 177 18.19 15.76 -19.07
N TRP A 178 18.65 14.55 -19.37
CA TRP A 178 17.96 13.32 -19.00
C TRP A 178 18.24 12.94 -17.54
N PRO A 179 17.23 12.84 -16.66
CA PRO A 179 17.45 12.42 -15.28
C PRO A 179 17.76 10.92 -15.19
N GLU A 180 18.56 10.52 -14.19
CA GLU A 180 18.85 9.10 -13.96
C GLU A 180 17.57 8.27 -13.75
N ALA A 181 17.50 7.12 -14.44
CA ALA A 181 16.39 6.20 -14.35
C ALA A 181 16.36 5.48 -12.98
N LYS A 182 15.38 5.85 -12.13
CA LYS A 182 15.16 5.27 -10.79
C LYS A 182 14.82 3.77 -10.78
N LYS A 183 14.56 3.16 -11.94
CA LYS A 183 14.28 1.74 -12.15
C LYS A 183 15.07 1.26 -13.39
N PRO A 184 15.58 0.03 -13.41
CA PRO A 184 16.08 -0.56 -14.65
C PRO A 184 14.93 -0.75 -15.65
N ASP A 185 15.27 -0.66 -16.93
CA ASP A 185 14.42 -1.08 -18.04
C ASP A 185 14.33 -2.64 -18.10
N LYS A 186 13.72 -3.19 -19.15
CA LYS A 186 13.51 -4.64 -19.25
C LYS A 186 14.77 -5.39 -19.69
N LEU A 187 15.61 -4.81 -20.56
CA LEU A 187 16.88 -5.43 -20.97
C LEU A 187 17.85 -5.46 -19.79
N ALA A 188 18.01 -4.35 -19.07
CA ALA A 188 18.80 -4.32 -17.83
C ALA A 188 18.29 -5.28 -16.73
N ARG A 189 17.00 -5.62 -16.74
CA ARG A 189 16.43 -6.67 -15.88
C ARG A 189 16.82 -8.08 -16.33
N GLU A 190 16.83 -8.34 -17.63
CA GLU A 190 17.19 -9.63 -18.23
C GLU A 190 18.69 -9.90 -18.11
N ASP A 191 19.52 -8.87 -18.33
CA ASP A 191 20.97 -8.93 -18.15
C ASP A 191 21.33 -9.21 -16.68
N LEU A 192 20.62 -8.58 -15.72
CA LEU A 192 20.71 -8.94 -14.30
C LEU A 192 20.18 -10.36 -14.01
N LYS A 193 19.12 -10.83 -14.69
CA LYS A 193 18.56 -12.18 -14.51
C LYS A 193 19.56 -13.24 -14.96
N ALA A 194 20.25 -13.02 -16.07
CA ALA A 194 21.33 -13.88 -16.54
C ALA A 194 22.50 -13.92 -15.54
N GLU A 195 22.94 -12.78 -15.01
CA GLU A 195 24.02 -12.74 -14.01
C GLU A 195 23.63 -13.40 -12.68
N VAL A 196 22.37 -13.25 -12.25
CA VAL A 196 21.82 -13.97 -11.09
C VAL A 196 21.73 -15.48 -11.35
N ALA A 197 21.46 -15.92 -12.59
CA ALA A 197 21.45 -17.34 -12.95
C ALA A 197 22.85 -17.97 -12.90
N LYS A 198 23.91 -17.24 -13.27
CA LYS A 198 25.31 -17.71 -13.14
C LYS A 198 25.74 -17.95 -11.69
N ASN A 199 25.19 -17.22 -10.73
CA ASN A 199 25.48 -17.40 -9.31
C ASN A 199 24.26 -17.13 -8.40
N PRO A 200 23.31 -18.08 -8.32
CA PRO A 200 22.04 -17.86 -7.61
C PRO A 200 22.22 -17.58 -6.11
N LEU A 201 23.31 -18.07 -5.52
CA LEU A 201 23.64 -17.88 -4.10
C LEU A 201 24.34 -16.53 -3.81
N ALA A 202 24.89 -15.83 -4.81
CA ALA A 202 25.58 -14.56 -4.60
C ALA A 202 24.64 -13.47 -4.07
N GLY A 203 24.91 -12.98 -2.85
CA GLY A 203 24.20 -11.84 -2.27
C GLY A 203 24.49 -10.52 -3.01
N ALA A 204 23.66 -9.49 -2.77
CA ALA A 204 23.73 -8.21 -3.47
C ALA A 204 25.10 -7.50 -3.39
N LEU A 205 25.86 -7.70 -2.30
CA LEU A 205 27.24 -7.19 -2.20
C LEU A 205 28.20 -7.93 -3.15
N LYS A 206 28.11 -9.26 -3.24
CA LYS A 206 28.95 -10.08 -4.12
C LYS A 206 28.66 -9.81 -5.60
N LEU A 207 27.39 -9.58 -5.96
CA LEU A 207 27.00 -9.18 -7.32
C LEU A 207 27.54 -7.78 -7.72
N LYS A 208 27.70 -6.85 -6.77
CA LYS A 208 28.29 -5.52 -7.00
C LYS A 208 29.80 -5.55 -7.17
N LEU A 209 30.50 -6.38 -6.40
CA LEU A 209 31.94 -6.55 -6.52
C LEU A 209 32.32 -7.33 -7.79
N GLY A 210 31.37 -8.09 -8.34
CA GLY A 210 31.59 -9.05 -9.41
C GLY A 210 32.25 -10.33 -8.89
N LYS A 211 32.52 -11.27 -9.79
CA LYS A 211 33.38 -12.42 -9.50
C LYS A 211 34.77 -12.13 -10.10
N VAL A 212 35.82 -12.15 -9.28
CA VAL A 212 37.18 -12.26 -9.80
C VAL A 212 37.34 -13.69 -10.34
N ALA A 213 37.52 -13.80 -11.64
CA ALA A 213 37.99 -14.99 -12.34
C ALA A 213 39.17 -14.54 -13.20
N ILE A 214 40.22 -15.34 -13.26
CA ILE A 214 41.51 -14.91 -13.82
C ILE A 214 41.38 -14.63 -15.33
N ASP A 215 40.52 -15.41 -16.01
CA ASP A 215 40.41 -15.45 -17.47
C ASP A 215 39.09 -14.85 -18.01
N GLN A 216 38.36 -14.07 -17.20
CA GLN A 216 37.09 -13.44 -17.63
C GLN A 216 36.95 -12.00 -17.13
N PRO A 217 36.39 -11.08 -17.94
CA PRO A 217 36.13 -9.70 -17.51
C PRO A 217 35.15 -9.66 -16.34
N ILE A 218 35.47 -8.88 -15.31
CA ILE A 218 34.68 -8.78 -14.07
C ILE A 218 33.40 -7.99 -14.35
N ILE A 219 32.33 -8.69 -14.74
CA ILE A 219 30.98 -8.12 -14.86
C ILE A 219 30.49 -7.76 -13.45
N LYS A 220 30.28 -6.46 -13.21
CA LYS A 220 29.62 -5.95 -12.00
C LYS A 220 28.20 -5.56 -12.36
N VAL A 221 27.22 -5.93 -11.53
CA VAL A 221 25.82 -5.59 -11.82
C VAL A 221 25.53 -4.09 -11.73
N THR A 222 26.45 -3.27 -11.22
CA THR A 222 26.38 -1.80 -11.30
C THR A 222 26.42 -1.30 -12.73
N ASP A 223 27.16 -2.00 -13.59
CA ASP A 223 27.55 -1.54 -14.93
C ASP A 223 26.44 -1.87 -15.94
N ILE A 224 25.60 -2.87 -15.61
CA ILE A 224 24.35 -3.20 -16.32
C ILE A 224 23.35 -2.03 -16.24
N HIS A 225 23.17 -1.43 -15.06
CA HIS A 225 22.33 -0.24 -14.88
C HIS A 225 22.57 0.45 -13.54
N GLN A 226 22.85 1.76 -13.59
CA GLN A 226 23.12 2.66 -12.45
C GLN A 226 22.19 2.46 -11.25
N SER A 227 20.92 2.09 -11.47
CA SER A 227 19.97 1.83 -10.39
C SER A 227 20.41 0.74 -9.39
N PHE A 228 21.28 -0.20 -9.81
CA PHE A 228 21.79 -1.32 -9.01
C PHE A 228 22.93 -0.92 -8.06
N VAL A 229 23.45 0.31 -8.18
CA VAL A 229 24.28 0.94 -7.14
C VAL A 229 23.52 1.06 -5.80
N ASN A 230 22.18 1.04 -5.80
CA ASN A 230 21.40 0.90 -4.57
C ASN A 230 21.27 -0.59 -4.14
N SER A 231 21.84 -0.93 -2.97
CA SER A 231 21.91 -2.31 -2.45
C SER A 231 20.53 -2.95 -2.21
N ASP A 232 19.56 -2.18 -1.72
CA ASP A 232 18.23 -2.72 -1.38
C ASP A 232 17.36 -2.93 -2.62
N ARG A 233 17.49 -2.05 -3.63
CA ARG A 233 16.89 -2.20 -4.95
C ARG A 233 17.47 -3.44 -5.67
N LEU A 234 18.78 -3.65 -5.59
CA LEU A 234 19.43 -4.87 -6.10
C LEU A 234 18.94 -6.12 -5.33
N ARG A 235 18.84 -6.06 -4.00
CA ARG A 235 18.28 -7.17 -3.18
C ARG A 235 16.79 -7.43 -3.49
N TYR A 236 16.04 -6.41 -3.90
CA TYR A 236 14.67 -6.57 -4.42
C TYR A 236 14.68 -7.29 -5.78
N TYR A 237 15.34 -6.75 -6.81
CA TYR A 237 15.31 -7.36 -8.14
C TYR A 237 15.90 -8.78 -8.16
N ARG A 238 16.99 -9.05 -7.42
CA ARG A 238 17.52 -10.42 -7.26
C ARG A 238 16.47 -11.41 -6.74
N ARG A 239 15.62 -11.02 -5.78
CA ARG A 239 14.54 -11.89 -5.28
C ARG A 239 13.46 -12.15 -6.33
N VAL A 240 13.16 -11.14 -7.15
CA VAL A 240 12.25 -11.32 -8.30
C VAL A 240 12.86 -12.31 -9.30
N MET A 241 14.12 -12.13 -9.71
CA MET A 241 14.77 -13.05 -10.66
C MET A 241 14.88 -14.48 -10.15
N LEU A 242 15.21 -14.70 -8.87
CA LEU A 242 15.26 -16.05 -8.29
C LEU A 242 13.89 -16.76 -8.23
N ARG A 243 12.79 -16.01 -8.18
CA ARG A 243 11.43 -16.56 -8.36
C ARG A 243 11.16 -16.85 -9.84
N GLU A 244 11.45 -15.89 -10.74
CA GLU A 244 11.25 -16.04 -12.19
C GLU A 244 12.15 -17.14 -12.83
N LEU A 245 13.13 -17.67 -12.09
CA LEU A 245 14.00 -18.78 -12.48
C LEU A 245 13.62 -20.12 -11.81
N GLY A 246 12.58 -20.17 -10.97
CA GLY A 246 12.19 -21.39 -10.24
C GLY A 246 13.15 -21.83 -9.11
N ILE A 247 14.26 -21.11 -8.89
CA ILE A 247 15.30 -21.45 -7.89
C ILE A 247 14.81 -21.17 -6.46
N ALA A 248 13.89 -20.23 -6.29
CA ALA A 248 13.32 -19.87 -4.99
C ALA A 248 11.91 -19.25 -5.10
N PRO A 249 10.91 -19.95 -5.67
CA PRO A 249 9.58 -19.39 -5.95
C PRO A 249 8.91 -18.80 -4.70
N ASP A 250 8.88 -19.60 -3.62
CA ASP A 250 8.17 -19.30 -2.37
C ASP A 250 8.92 -18.32 -1.46
N LYS A 251 10.14 -17.91 -1.83
CA LYS A 251 10.95 -16.97 -1.04
C LYS A 251 10.53 -15.52 -1.28
N LEU A 252 9.22 -15.26 -1.09
CA LEU A 252 8.79 -14.13 -0.27
C LEU A 252 9.74 -14.06 0.93
N GLY A 253 10.41 -12.91 1.10
CA GLY A 253 11.71 -12.88 1.76
C GLY A 253 11.71 -13.40 3.20
N ALA A 254 12.53 -14.43 3.44
CA ALA A 254 12.75 -15.10 4.73
C ALA A 254 11.51 -15.80 5.34
N GLY A 255 11.39 -17.10 5.06
CA GLY A 255 10.75 -18.06 5.97
C GLY A 255 9.22 -18.11 5.99
N VAL A 256 8.50 -17.91 4.87
CA VAL A 256 7.02 -17.90 4.90
C VAL A 256 6.40 -19.15 5.54
N GLY A 257 6.92 -20.35 5.25
CA GLY A 257 6.40 -21.61 5.81
C GLY A 257 6.41 -21.70 7.35
N ASN A 258 7.28 -20.94 8.03
CA ASN A 258 7.24 -20.78 9.48
C ASN A 258 7.05 -19.31 9.93
N LYS A 259 6.73 -18.37 9.03
CA LYS A 259 6.68 -16.93 9.34
C LYS A 259 5.65 -16.64 10.42
N PHE A 260 4.46 -17.23 10.32
CA PHE A 260 3.43 -17.07 11.36
C PHE A 260 3.96 -17.49 12.73
N ILE A 261 4.62 -18.66 12.82
CA ILE A 261 5.21 -19.18 14.06
C ILE A 261 6.37 -18.28 14.56
N LEU A 262 7.24 -17.81 13.67
CA LEU A 262 8.33 -16.88 14.01
C LEU A 262 7.80 -15.51 14.45
N ASP A 263 6.71 -15.03 13.87
CA ASP A 263 6.05 -13.78 14.27
C ASP A 263 5.29 -13.96 15.60
N MET A 264 4.71 -15.13 15.89
CA MET A 264 4.22 -15.46 17.24
C MET A 264 5.37 -15.49 18.27
N PHE A 265 6.53 -16.06 17.93
CA PHE A 265 7.71 -16.02 18.81
C PHE A 265 8.21 -14.59 19.03
N ARG A 266 8.17 -13.72 18.01
CA ARG A 266 8.49 -12.29 18.13
C ARG A 266 7.51 -11.55 19.04
N LEU A 267 6.20 -11.75 18.86
CA LEU A 267 5.17 -11.16 19.72
C LEU A 267 5.36 -11.60 21.18
N ASN A 268 5.62 -12.88 21.42
CA ASN A 268 5.92 -13.40 22.75
C ASN A 268 7.19 -12.78 23.36
N ALA A 269 8.27 -12.63 22.58
CA ALA A 269 9.50 -11.96 22.99
C ALA A 269 9.32 -10.44 23.21
N GLN A 270 8.33 -9.82 22.56
CA GLN A 270 7.90 -8.43 22.77
C GLN A 270 6.87 -8.29 23.91
N GLY A 271 6.59 -9.37 24.65
CA GLY A 271 5.72 -9.33 25.83
C GLY A 271 4.23 -9.49 25.54
N LEU A 272 3.83 -9.98 24.37
CA LEU A 272 2.46 -10.41 24.07
C LEU A 272 2.40 -11.95 24.09
N HIS A 273 2.10 -12.51 25.26
CA HIS A 273 2.16 -13.95 25.51
C HIS A 273 0.87 -14.65 25.07
N VAL A 274 1.01 -15.85 24.52
CA VAL A 274 -0.12 -16.76 24.26
C VAL A 274 -0.48 -17.46 25.58
N ILE A 275 -1.71 -17.29 26.05
CA ILE A 275 -2.22 -17.84 27.31
C ILE A 275 -3.10 -19.08 27.12
N LEU A 276 -3.71 -19.25 25.93
CA LEU A 276 -4.41 -20.47 25.54
C LEU A 276 -4.34 -20.64 24.01
N VAL A 277 -4.23 -21.87 23.53
CA VAL A 277 -4.14 -22.17 22.09
C VAL A 277 -4.72 -23.55 21.77
N SER A 278 -5.37 -23.67 20.62
CA SER A 278 -5.72 -24.95 20.01
C SER A 278 -5.76 -24.83 18.49
N PHE A 279 -5.41 -25.94 17.83
CA PHE A 279 -5.52 -26.15 16.38
C PHE A 279 -6.51 -27.29 16.04
N ARG A 280 -7.29 -27.75 17.01
CA ARG A 280 -8.35 -28.76 16.80
C ARG A 280 -9.59 -28.10 16.22
N GLU A 281 -10.26 -28.82 15.35
CA GLU A 281 -11.54 -28.45 14.72
C GLU A 281 -12.61 -28.00 15.73
N ASP A 282 -13.38 -26.98 15.35
CA ASP A 282 -14.33 -26.21 16.16
C ASP A 282 -13.74 -25.58 17.45
N LYS A 283 -12.41 -25.51 17.53
CA LYS A 283 -11.66 -25.03 18.69
C LYS A 283 -10.37 -24.29 18.29
N GLU A 284 -10.26 -23.85 17.04
CA GLU A 284 -9.09 -23.13 16.54
C GLU A 284 -9.05 -21.70 17.09
N HIS A 285 -8.07 -21.44 17.97
CA HIS A 285 -7.96 -20.15 18.65
C HIS A 285 -6.53 -19.86 19.13
N PHE A 286 -6.26 -18.57 19.32
CA PHE A 286 -5.09 -18.07 20.06
C PHE A 286 -5.58 -17.00 21.03
N ALA A 287 -5.56 -17.27 22.34
CA ALA A 287 -5.79 -16.26 23.36
C ALA A 287 -4.43 -15.66 23.78
N PHE A 288 -4.34 -14.34 23.84
CA PHE A 288 -3.09 -13.63 24.11
C PHE A 288 -3.26 -12.38 24.97
N GLN A 289 -2.23 -12.09 25.76
CA GLN A 289 -2.24 -11.09 26.83
C GLN A 289 -0.82 -10.61 27.13
N THR A 290 -0.61 -9.35 27.50
CA THR A 290 0.69 -8.86 28.02
C THR A 290 0.77 -8.99 29.55
N PRO A 291 1.97 -9.05 30.15
CA PRO A 291 2.13 -9.02 31.61
C PRO A 291 1.47 -7.81 32.28
N TRP A 292 1.34 -6.69 31.56
CA TRP A 292 0.63 -5.52 32.04
C TRP A 292 -0.89 -5.73 32.02
N MET A 293 -1.45 -6.26 30.93
CA MET A 293 -2.88 -6.61 30.85
C MET A 293 -3.30 -7.57 31.97
N GLY A 294 -2.54 -8.64 32.20
CA GLY A 294 -2.81 -9.59 33.29
C GLY A 294 -2.67 -8.98 34.70
N LYS A 295 -1.75 -8.02 34.88
CA LYS A 295 -1.61 -7.22 36.12
C LYS A 295 -2.70 -6.15 36.29
N ARG A 296 -3.39 -5.73 35.24
CA ARG A 296 -4.56 -4.83 35.31
C ARG A 296 -5.85 -5.60 35.57
N LEU A 297 -6.06 -6.73 34.87
CA LEU A 297 -7.19 -7.64 35.08
C LEU A 297 -7.37 -8.07 36.53
N LEU A 298 -6.25 -8.33 37.22
CA LEU A 298 -6.20 -8.78 38.62
C LEU A 298 -5.68 -7.71 39.58
N ALA A 299 -5.76 -6.43 39.18
CA ALA A 299 -5.45 -5.32 40.08
C ALA A 299 -6.49 -5.22 41.21
N ARG A 300 -6.02 -4.72 42.35
CA ARG A 300 -6.86 -4.29 43.47
C ARG A 300 -6.72 -2.77 43.64
N ASP A 301 -7.73 -2.16 44.25
CA ASP A 301 -7.72 -0.74 44.64
C ASP A 301 -7.01 -0.51 45.98
N SER A 302 -7.09 0.72 46.51
CA SER A 302 -6.53 1.10 47.82
C SER A 302 -7.12 0.29 48.97
N ASP A 303 -8.38 -0.14 48.82
CA ASP A 303 -9.17 -0.80 49.85
C ASP A 303 -9.07 -2.34 49.71
N ASN A 304 -8.09 -2.79 48.90
CA ASN A 304 -7.78 -4.17 48.57
C ASN A 304 -8.96 -4.94 47.91
N GLN A 305 -9.95 -4.25 47.36
CA GLN A 305 -11.07 -4.88 46.65
C GLN A 305 -10.66 -5.29 45.24
N VAL A 306 -11.36 -6.28 44.69
CA VAL A 306 -11.20 -6.66 43.27
C VAL A 306 -12.03 -5.73 42.38
N TYR A 307 -11.57 -5.50 41.15
CA TYR A 307 -12.16 -4.56 40.20
C TYR A 307 -13.69 -4.69 40.05
N GLN A 308 -14.40 -3.55 40.04
CA GLN A 308 -15.87 -3.49 39.92
C GLN A 308 -16.41 -2.56 38.80
N GLY A 309 -15.55 -2.08 37.88
CA GLY A 309 -15.95 -1.15 36.81
C GLY A 309 -16.58 -1.80 35.56
N GLY A 310 -16.73 -3.12 35.55
CA GLY A 310 -17.27 -3.89 34.42
C GLY A 310 -16.25 -4.28 33.35
N PHE A 311 -16.38 -5.49 32.81
CA PHE A 311 -15.63 -5.99 31.66
C PHE A 311 -16.56 -6.13 30.45
N ILE A 312 -16.19 -5.54 29.32
CA ILE A 312 -16.95 -5.59 28.06
C ILE A 312 -16.26 -6.56 27.10
N SER A 313 -17.01 -7.49 26.50
CA SER A 313 -16.47 -8.53 25.62
C SER A 313 -17.04 -8.42 24.20
N ASP A 314 -16.27 -7.89 23.23
CA ASP A 314 -16.77 -7.58 21.88
C ASP A 314 -15.93 -8.20 20.73
N VAL A 315 -16.56 -8.42 19.57
CA VAL A 315 -16.00 -9.07 18.39
C VAL A 315 -15.69 -8.06 17.29
N THR A 316 -14.42 -7.87 16.97
CA THR A 316 -14.00 -7.08 15.80
C THR A 316 -14.02 -7.92 14.53
N TYR A 317 -15.11 -7.81 13.76
CA TYR A 317 -15.42 -8.63 12.58
C TYR A 317 -14.47 -8.49 11.37
N ARG A 318 -13.68 -7.41 11.29
CA ARG A 318 -12.86 -7.07 10.10
C ARG A 318 -11.36 -6.92 10.40
N PHE A 319 -10.89 -7.37 11.57
CA PHE A 319 -9.46 -7.25 11.93
C PHE A 319 -8.59 -8.26 11.17
N PHE A 320 -9.12 -9.47 10.96
CA PHE A 320 -8.45 -10.53 10.21
C PHE A 320 -9.25 -10.85 8.94
N GLU A 321 -8.55 -11.26 7.89
CA GLU A 321 -9.15 -11.82 6.66
C GLU A 321 -9.82 -13.18 6.92
N ASN A 322 -9.32 -13.91 7.93
CA ASN A 322 -9.76 -15.25 8.30
C ASN A 322 -9.93 -15.32 9.83
N GLY A 323 -11.16 -15.58 10.29
CA GLY A 323 -11.51 -15.54 11.72
C GLY A 323 -11.67 -14.12 12.27
N TYR A 324 -11.83 -14.01 13.58
CA TYR A 324 -12.29 -12.80 14.27
C TYR A 324 -11.45 -12.50 15.51
N LEU A 325 -11.40 -11.22 15.92
CA LEU A 325 -10.75 -10.79 17.16
C LEU A 325 -11.79 -10.53 18.24
N LEU A 326 -11.88 -11.40 19.24
CA LEU A 326 -12.70 -11.22 20.43
C LEU A 326 -11.85 -10.59 21.55
N THR A 327 -12.32 -9.46 22.08
CA THR A 327 -11.61 -8.62 23.05
C THR A 327 -12.42 -8.43 24.31
N THR A 328 -11.90 -8.85 25.46
CA THR A 328 -12.37 -8.38 26.77
C THR A 328 -11.60 -7.12 27.15
N SER A 329 -12.30 -6.04 27.49
CA SER A 329 -11.74 -4.76 27.95
C SER A 329 -12.23 -4.37 29.35
N MET A 330 -11.41 -3.63 30.10
CA MET A 330 -11.77 -2.97 31.37
C MET A 330 -11.57 -1.46 31.26
N PHE A 331 -12.26 -0.65 32.06
CA PHE A 331 -11.92 0.77 32.22
C PHE A 331 -10.75 0.93 33.19
N CYS A 332 -9.71 1.66 32.79
CA CYS A 332 -8.53 1.97 33.59
C CYS A 332 -8.55 3.45 33.98
N GLU A 333 -8.92 3.71 35.24
CA GLU A 333 -9.07 5.06 35.81
C GLU A 333 -7.78 5.88 35.72
N GLN A 334 -6.62 5.25 35.96
CA GLN A 334 -5.30 5.90 35.93
C GLN A 334 -4.94 6.59 34.60
N ILE A 335 -5.65 6.27 33.51
CA ILE A 335 -5.48 6.89 32.19
C ILE A 335 -6.83 7.28 31.56
N GLU A 336 -7.93 7.19 32.30
CA GLU A 336 -9.31 7.45 31.86
C GLU A 336 -9.71 6.76 30.53
N ARG A 337 -9.26 5.52 30.29
CA ARG A 337 -9.54 4.80 29.03
C ARG A 337 -9.93 3.35 29.25
N TRP A 338 -10.77 2.84 28.34
CA TRP A 338 -10.95 1.41 28.15
C TRP A 338 -9.68 0.80 27.59
N ILE A 339 -9.21 -0.28 28.21
CA ILE A 339 -8.00 -1.02 27.84
C ILE A 339 -8.35 -2.50 27.61
N PRO A 340 -7.79 -3.17 26.59
CA PRO A 340 -7.92 -4.61 26.46
C PRO A 340 -7.20 -5.32 27.62
N VAL A 341 -7.84 -6.33 28.21
CA VAL A 341 -7.28 -7.20 29.24
C VAL A 341 -7.13 -8.65 28.79
N GLN A 342 -7.89 -9.07 27.78
CA GLN A 342 -7.69 -10.34 27.08
C GLN A 342 -8.06 -10.17 25.61
N LEU A 343 -7.18 -10.63 24.72
CA LEU A 343 -7.43 -10.70 23.28
C LEU A 343 -7.50 -12.16 22.87
N THR A 344 -8.32 -12.51 21.89
CA THR A 344 -8.36 -13.87 21.33
C THR A 344 -8.73 -13.84 19.85
N TRP A 345 -7.89 -14.44 19.03
CA TRP A 345 -8.29 -14.84 17.67
C TRP A 345 -9.13 -16.10 17.76
N ILE A 346 -10.30 -16.10 17.14
CA ILE A 346 -11.22 -17.24 17.04
C ILE A 346 -11.59 -17.50 15.57
N ARG A 347 -11.62 -18.78 15.16
CA ARG A 347 -11.92 -19.15 13.77
C ARG A 347 -13.38 -18.93 13.37
N GLY A 348 -14.32 -19.07 14.31
CA GLY A 348 -15.76 -18.93 14.09
C GLY A 348 -16.51 -18.18 15.20
N LEU A 349 -17.84 -18.10 15.08
CA LEU A 349 -18.75 -17.37 15.99
C LEU A 349 -19.76 -18.29 16.69
N SER A 350 -19.49 -19.60 16.74
CA SER A 350 -20.32 -20.54 17.50
C SER A 350 -20.16 -20.33 19.01
N ILE A 351 -21.11 -20.83 19.79
CA ILE A 351 -21.09 -20.83 21.27
C ILE A 351 -19.75 -21.37 21.81
N LYS A 352 -19.11 -22.31 21.10
CA LYS A 352 -17.84 -22.92 21.51
C LYS A 352 -16.67 -21.95 21.52
N TYR A 353 -16.59 -21.02 20.57
CA TYR A 353 -15.52 -20.02 20.52
C TYR A 353 -15.68 -18.98 21.64
N TYR A 354 -16.92 -18.62 22.00
CA TYR A 354 -17.20 -17.78 23.16
C TYR A 354 -16.86 -18.50 24.47
N GLN A 355 -17.23 -19.78 24.61
CA GLN A 355 -16.82 -20.61 25.75
C GLN A 355 -15.30 -20.60 25.93
N ILE A 356 -14.54 -20.82 24.85
CA ILE A 356 -13.06 -20.81 24.87
C ILE A 356 -12.50 -19.49 25.43
N HIS A 357 -13.01 -18.33 25.00
CA HIS A 357 -12.57 -17.03 25.49
C HIS A 357 -12.88 -16.83 26.98
N PHE A 358 -14.10 -17.18 27.41
CA PHE A 358 -14.48 -17.06 28.82
C PHE A 358 -13.77 -18.09 29.71
N THR A 359 -13.47 -19.29 29.22
CA THR A 359 -12.64 -20.29 29.93
C THR A 359 -11.23 -19.73 30.17
N ALA A 360 -10.59 -19.14 29.16
CA ALA A 360 -9.28 -18.50 29.31
C ALA A 360 -9.30 -17.34 30.33
N LEU A 361 -10.41 -16.60 30.40
CA LEU A 361 -10.59 -15.49 31.35
C LEU A 361 -10.82 -16.00 32.78
N PHE A 362 -11.73 -16.95 32.97
CA PHE A 362 -12.06 -17.53 34.28
C PHE A 362 -10.89 -18.32 34.89
N GLN A 363 -10.06 -18.98 34.08
CA GLN A 363 -8.84 -19.67 34.56
C GLN A 363 -7.87 -18.69 35.25
N GLN A 364 -7.86 -17.41 34.85
CA GLN A 364 -7.04 -16.40 35.51
C GLN A 364 -7.61 -15.96 36.87
N PHE A 365 -8.93 -16.05 37.07
CA PHE A 365 -9.58 -15.87 38.36
C PHE A 365 -9.50 -17.12 39.26
N ALA A 366 -9.21 -18.30 38.70
CA ALA A 366 -9.17 -19.57 39.44
C ALA A 366 -7.94 -19.75 40.36
N LYS A 367 -7.02 -18.78 40.38
CA LYS A 367 -5.79 -18.76 41.21
C LYS A 367 -6.10 -18.90 42.70
N SER A 368 -5.23 -19.58 43.44
CA SER A 368 -5.37 -19.82 44.89
C SER A 368 -5.47 -18.54 45.72
N SER A 369 -4.85 -17.44 45.27
CA SER A 369 -4.91 -16.11 45.89
C SER A 369 -6.21 -15.33 45.62
N ILE A 370 -7.22 -15.96 45.00
CA ILE A 370 -8.53 -15.37 44.69
C ILE A 370 -9.62 -16.29 45.27
N THR A 371 -10.37 -15.78 46.24
CA THR A 371 -11.40 -16.51 46.98
C THR A 371 -12.62 -16.87 46.13
N ARG A 372 -13.47 -17.80 46.60
CA ARG A 372 -14.73 -18.15 45.93
C ARG A 372 -15.66 -16.94 45.76
N THR A 373 -15.66 -16.00 46.71
CA THR A 373 -16.47 -14.78 46.65
C THR A 373 -15.98 -13.82 45.57
N GLU A 374 -14.66 -13.61 45.49
CA GLU A 374 -14.06 -12.73 44.47
C GLU A 374 -14.21 -13.32 43.06
N ARG A 375 -14.10 -14.65 42.89
CA ARG A 375 -14.40 -15.32 41.61
C ARG A 375 -15.82 -15.02 41.11
N LYS A 376 -16.82 -15.05 42.01
CA LYS A 376 -18.20 -14.64 41.69
C LYS A 376 -18.29 -13.16 41.36
N LEU A 377 -17.54 -12.30 42.07
CA LEU A 377 -17.57 -10.86 41.82
C LEU A 377 -16.96 -10.53 40.45
N TYR A 378 -15.77 -11.03 40.13
CA TYR A 378 -15.15 -10.92 38.80
C TYR A 378 -16.07 -11.44 37.68
N ALA A 379 -16.70 -12.62 37.86
CA ALA A 379 -17.62 -13.17 36.86
C ALA A 379 -18.84 -12.27 36.62
N ARG A 380 -19.39 -11.65 37.68
CA ARG A 380 -20.49 -10.68 37.61
C ARG A 380 -20.13 -9.34 36.97
N GLN A 381 -18.83 -9.01 36.87
CA GLN A 381 -18.39 -7.80 36.17
C GLN A 381 -18.39 -7.97 34.66
N ILE A 382 -18.34 -9.19 34.14
CA ILE A 382 -18.44 -9.42 32.70
C ILE A 382 -19.88 -9.13 32.29
N VAL A 383 -20.04 -8.14 31.42
CA VAL A 383 -21.31 -7.59 30.98
C VAL A 383 -21.33 -7.45 29.46
N ASP A 384 -22.55 -7.19 28.96
CA ASP A 384 -22.83 -6.91 27.56
C ASP A 384 -22.62 -8.13 26.64
N PHE A 385 -23.64 -8.98 26.58
CA PHE A 385 -23.61 -10.27 25.89
C PHE A 385 -24.65 -10.32 24.76
N LEU A 386 -24.21 -10.66 23.55
CA LEU A 386 -25.06 -11.30 22.55
C LEU A 386 -25.47 -12.71 23.03
N LYS A 387 -26.59 -13.26 22.53
CA LYS A 387 -27.13 -14.56 22.99
C LYS A 387 -26.08 -15.69 22.99
N ALA A 388 -25.27 -15.80 21.93
CA ALA A 388 -24.23 -16.84 21.85
C ALA A 388 -23.05 -16.62 22.82
N GLN A 389 -22.77 -15.36 23.20
CA GLN A 389 -21.78 -15.04 24.23
C GLN A 389 -22.29 -15.40 25.63
N ALA A 390 -23.57 -15.14 25.92
CA ALA A 390 -24.17 -15.49 27.21
C ALA A 390 -24.17 -17.02 27.46
N GLU A 391 -24.50 -17.82 26.45
CA GLU A 391 -24.39 -19.28 26.52
C GLU A 391 -22.94 -19.75 26.66
N GLY A 392 -22.00 -19.17 25.89
CA GLY A 392 -20.57 -19.48 26.02
C GLY A 392 -20.01 -19.15 27.40
N PHE A 393 -20.44 -18.02 27.98
CA PHE A 393 -20.10 -17.60 29.35
C PHE A 393 -20.61 -18.60 30.39
N LYS A 394 -21.87 -19.05 30.31
CA LYS A 394 -22.41 -20.06 31.25
C LYS A 394 -21.60 -21.35 31.20
N LEU A 395 -21.42 -21.89 30.00
CA LEU A 395 -20.67 -23.14 29.79
C LEU A 395 -19.22 -23.03 30.29
N ALA A 396 -18.58 -21.87 30.16
CA ALA A 396 -17.24 -21.65 30.68
C ALA A 396 -17.20 -21.50 32.22
N TYR A 397 -18.21 -20.87 32.82
CA TYR A 397 -18.31 -20.70 34.27
C TYR A 397 -18.55 -22.06 34.96
N MET A 398 -19.42 -22.88 34.37
CA MET A 398 -19.70 -24.25 34.83
C MET A 398 -18.45 -25.14 34.75
N ASP A 399 -17.75 -25.10 33.61
CA ASP A 399 -16.51 -25.85 33.32
C ASP A 399 -15.35 -25.46 34.26
N VAL A 400 -15.03 -24.17 34.38
CA VAL A 400 -13.86 -23.71 35.16
C VAL A 400 -14.08 -23.71 36.68
N PHE A 401 -15.31 -23.50 37.15
CA PHE A 401 -15.58 -23.45 38.59
C PHE A 401 -16.33 -24.66 39.15
N GLY A 402 -16.82 -25.59 38.32
CA GLY A 402 -17.59 -26.76 38.76
C GLY A 402 -18.90 -26.37 39.42
N LYS A 403 -19.76 -25.65 38.70
CA LYS A 403 -21.00 -25.05 39.21
C LYS A 403 -22.20 -25.38 38.32
N SER A 404 -23.40 -25.30 38.88
CA SER A 404 -24.65 -25.57 38.16
C SER A 404 -25.03 -24.43 37.22
N GLU A 405 -25.97 -24.69 36.32
CA GLU A 405 -26.42 -23.68 35.36
C GLU A 405 -27.15 -22.51 36.03
N GLU A 406 -27.87 -22.74 37.14
CA GLU A 406 -28.56 -21.67 37.87
C GLU A 406 -27.56 -20.71 38.51
N GLU A 407 -26.44 -21.22 39.07
CA GLU A 407 -25.38 -20.34 39.58
C GLU A 407 -24.75 -19.56 38.42
N ALA A 408 -24.47 -20.20 37.28
CA ALA A 408 -23.90 -19.54 36.10
C ALA A 408 -24.81 -18.46 35.50
N GLN A 409 -26.10 -18.77 35.32
CA GLN A 409 -27.15 -17.84 34.88
C GLN A 409 -27.30 -16.67 35.86
N SER A 410 -27.15 -16.90 37.17
CA SER A 410 -27.18 -15.82 38.17
C SER A 410 -25.97 -14.88 38.10
N MET A 411 -24.85 -15.28 37.47
CA MET A 411 -23.69 -14.41 37.28
C MET A 411 -23.87 -13.42 36.12
N LEU A 412 -24.64 -13.75 35.08
CA LEU A 412 -24.89 -12.86 33.93
C LEU A 412 -25.49 -11.51 34.37
N LYS A 413 -24.96 -10.40 33.88
CA LYS A 413 -25.46 -9.03 34.15
C LYS A 413 -25.54 -8.21 32.85
N GLY A 414 -26.58 -7.39 32.74
CA GLY A 414 -26.82 -6.53 31.58
C GLY A 414 -26.25 -5.12 31.78
N CYS A 415 -25.73 -4.52 30.70
CA CYS A 415 -25.28 -3.13 30.72
C CYS A 415 -26.48 -2.15 30.64
N ARG A 416 -26.60 -1.23 31.61
CA ARG A 416 -27.68 -0.21 31.64
C ARG A 416 -27.67 0.69 30.40
N GLN A 417 -26.50 1.00 29.85
CA GLN A 417 -26.39 1.84 28.66
C GLN A 417 -26.76 1.08 27.39
N HIS A 418 -26.42 -0.21 27.27
CA HIS A 418 -26.88 -1.02 26.15
C HIS A 418 -28.40 -1.25 26.21
N PHE A 419 -28.97 -1.49 27.39
CA PHE A 419 -30.43 -1.54 27.56
C PHE A 419 -31.10 -0.23 27.08
N ARG A 420 -30.56 0.94 27.47
CA ARG A 420 -31.01 2.24 26.95
C ARG A 420 -30.86 2.36 25.43
N ALA A 421 -29.73 1.94 24.87
CA ALA A 421 -29.49 1.98 23.43
C ALA A 421 -30.49 1.09 22.66
N ASN A 422 -30.82 -0.10 23.17
CA ASN A 422 -31.82 -0.99 22.59
C ASN A 422 -33.24 -0.40 22.68
N VAL A 423 -33.61 0.21 23.82
CA VAL A 423 -34.90 0.91 23.94
C VAL A 423 -34.99 2.09 22.96
N ILE A 424 -33.92 2.87 22.79
CA ILE A 424 -33.85 3.96 21.79
C ILE A 424 -33.92 3.40 20.36
N GLY A 425 -33.27 2.26 20.09
CA GLY A 425 -33.29 1.58 18.80
C GLY A 425 -34.69 1.07 18.44
N VAL A 426 -35.40 0.45 19.39
CA VAL A 426 -36.79 0.01 19.22
C VAL A 426 -37.73 1.21 19.05
N ARG A 427 -37.59 2.28 19.86
CA ARG A 427 -38.38 3.52 19.69
C ARG A 427 -38.18 4.18 18.32
N ARG A 428 -37.00 4.05 17.72
CA ARG A 428 -36.72 4.54 16.36
C ARG A 428 -37.12 3.57 15.25
N ASN A 429 -37.49 2.33 15.57
CA ASN A 429 -37.89 1.34 14.58
C ASN A 429 -39.38 1.50 14.23
N ARG A 430 -39.64 2.29 13.18
CA ARG A 430 -40.98 2.60 12.65
C ARG A 430 -41.77 1.38 12.14
N ALA A 431 -41.15 0.20 12.02
CA ALA A 431 -41.86 -1.05 11.73
C ALA A 431 -42.38 -1.77 12.99
N ILE A 432 -42.04 -1.29 14.19
CA ILE A 432 -42.46 -1.86 15.48
C ILE A 432 -43.28 -0.86 16.30
N ILE A 433 -42.86 0.41 16.33
CA ILE A 433 -43.62 1.50 16.98
C ILE A 433 -44.07 2.49 15.90
N PRO A 434 -45.39 2.60 15.63
CA PRO A 434 -45.92 3.58 14.69
C PRO A 434 -45.87 5.00 15.28
N ALA A 435 -45.88 6.01 14.41
CA ALA A 435 -45.57 7.40 14.77
C ALA A 435 -46.65 8.13 15.59
N ASP A 436 -47.79 7.49 15.86
CA ASP A 436 -48.89 8.01 16.68
C ASP A 436 -48.70 7.81 18.20
N ARG A 437 -47.59 7.18 18.64
CA ARG A 437 -47.40 6.71 20.04
C ARG A 437 -46.03 7.04 20.67
N GLU A 438 -45.46 8.22 20.39
CA GLU A 438 -44.20 8.69 20.98
C GLU A 438 -44.33 9.38 22.34
#